data_AF-A0A9K3Q4Q6-F1
#
_entry.id   AF-A0A9K3Q4Q6-F1
#
_cell.length_a   1.000
_cell.length_b   1.000
_cell.length_c   1.000
_cell.angle_alpha   90.00
_cell.angle_beta   90.00
_cell.angle_gamma   90.00
#
_symmetry.space_group_name_H-M   'P 1'
#
loop_
_entity.id
_entity.type
_entity.pdbx_description
1 polymer ?
#
loop_
_entity_poly.entity_id
_entity_poly.type
_entity_poly.pdbx_seq_one_letter_code
_entity_poly.pdbx_strand_id
1 'polypeptide(L)'
;MSTFQDESTDCAICLEPLIQTDGNDESENNIILKKVLTLQCGHKWHYDCLVQQLQTAQSMTTSHGHNQRLIFTGCQCAKCGRICEHEELEHLKRATDRLRVKVDALLEEQLQSDAPDLWKTICQERGEDLGQERIEDHGKSAKEKLLDEARRKYAFYLCSHCKEPYFGGTIECADEFALESTSAPPEQRLCTACAPQSQVVCRNPQEHGRFLIWKCRYCCQPSTHVCYGNVHFCDSCHQRNSERVQEMQHHQQHLQRNRQVRPPPLEPIPCSGESCCFPKRNRASIYHDNGPSPTDCEQVYSCAFCKSSGERGILHMEPGSNNLLVNPSGELGLDGWKQLNRRMSWEVEESELPLNTTTTTNFVSSFMDCVMVQEVKLSQLLQPP
;
A
#
# COMPACT_ATOMS: atom_id res chain seq x y z
N MET A 1 -23.72 9.31 27.89
CA MET A 1 -24.51 9.58 26.67
C MET A 1 -24.75 11.07 26.59
N SER A 2 -24.20 11.74 25.57
CA SER A 2 -24.41 13.18 25.38
C SER A 2 -25.88 13.46 25.14
N THR A 3 -26.47 14.36 25.92
CA THR A 3 -27.84 14.89 25.78
C THR A 3 -27.92 15.90 24.63
N PHE A 4 -27.33 15.57 23.47
CA PHE A 4 -27.41 16.43 22.30
C PHE A 4 -28.76 16.20 21.61
N GLN A 5 -29.57 17.26 21.53
CA GLN A 5 -30.81 17.28 20.78
C GLN A 5 -30.64 18.16 19.55
N ASP A 6 -30.89 17.61 18.37
CA ASP A 6 -30.88 18.38 17.13
C ASP A 6 -32.20 19.17 16.99
N GLU A 7 -32.10 20.50 17.04
CA GLU A 7 -33.18 21.48 16.88
C GLU A 7 -33.44 21.83 15.40
N SER A 8 -32.74 21.21 14.45
CA SER A 8 -32.93 21.47 13.02
C SER A 8 -34.37 21.19 12.59
N THR A 9 -34.99 22.18 11.96
CA THR A 9 -36.32 22.08 11.36
C THR A 9 -36.31 21.48 9.97
N ASP A 10 -35.19 21.59 9.26
CA ASP A 10 -35.05 21.19 7.86
C ASP A 10 -33.90 20.19 7.65
N CYS A 11 -34.06 19.33 6.66
CA CYS A 11 -33.06 18.37 6.26
C CYS A 11 -31.96 19.07 5.47
N ALA A 12 -30.70 19.00 5.91
CA ALA A 12 -29.60 19.72 5.26
C ALA A 12 -29.14 19.10 3.91
N ILE A 13 -29.78 18.03 3.43
CA ILE A 13 -29.53 17.43 2.11
C ILE A 13 -30.50 17.99 1.07
N CYS A 14 -31.81 17.91 1.33
CA CYS A 14 -32.85 18.35 0.38
C CYS A 14 -33.46 19.72 0.71
N LEU A 15 -33.14 20.28 1.89
CA LEU A 15 -33.66 21.55 2.41
C LEU A 15 -35.17 21.57 2.68
N GLU A 16 -35.80 20.39 2.77
CA GLU A 16 -37.22 20.25 3.11
C GLU A 16 -37.44 20.01 4.62
N PRO A 17 -38.63 20.32 5.16
CA PRO A 17 -38.95 20.16 6.58
C PRO A 17 -38.85 18.73 7.13
N LEU A 18 -38.33 18.59 8.35
CA LEU A 18 -38.22 17.36 9.13
C LEU A 18 -39.47 17.16 10.01
N ILE A 19 -40.60 16.83 9.38
CA ILE A 19 -41.86 16.58 10.08
C ILE A 19 -41.90 15.10 10.54
N GLN A 20 -41.97 14.87 11.84
CA GLN A 20 -42.18 13.53 12.42
C GLN A 20 -43.68 13.28 12.60
N THR A 21 -44.18 12.13 12.14
CA THR A 21 -45.55 11.69 12.44
C THR A 21 -45.60 11.08 13.84
N ASP A 22 -46.17 11.78 14.80
CA ASP A 22 -46.89 11.10 15.88
C ASP A 22 -48.25 10.72 15.28
N GLY A 23 -48.47 9.43 15.04
CA GLY A 23 -49.44 8.94 14.06
C GLY A 23 -50.93 9.15 14.40
N ASN A 24 -51.42 10.40 14.44
CA ASN A 24 -52.82 10.68 14.75
C ASN A 24 -53.43 11.98 14.19
N ASP A 25 -52.84 12.64 13.18
CA ASP A 25 -53.51 13.78 12.54
C ASP A 25 -53.62 13.61 11.02
N GLU A 26 -54.79 13.11 10.59
CA GLU A 26 -55.31 13.28 9.24
C GLU A 26 -55.73 14.74 9.07
N SER A 27 -54.82 15.60 8.62
CA SER A 27 -55.22 16.92 8.10
C SER A 27 -54.74 17.10 6.67
N GLU A 28 -55.71 17.48 5.85
CA GLU A 28 -55.65 17.69 4.41
C GLU A 28 -54.64 18.79 4.05
N ASN A 29 -53.39 18.42 3.83
CA ASN A 29 -52.48 19.15 2.97
C ASN A 29 -51.56 18.15 2.29
N ASN A 30 -51.31 18.37 1.01
CA ASN A 30 -50.57 17.49 0.10
C ASN A 30 -49.05 17.46 0.41
N ILE A 31 -48.69 17.33 1.69
CA ILE A 31 -47.34 17.29 2.21
C ILE A 31 -46.89 15.83 2.11
N ILE A 32 -45.91 15.58 1.25
CA ILE A 32 -45.25 14.27 1.15
C ILE A 32 -44.50 14.06 2.47
N LEU A 33 -45.13 13.33 3.41
CA LEU A 33 -44.52 12.99 4.69
C LEU A 33 -43.34 12.04 4.46
N LYS A 34 -42.12 12.51 4.70
CA LYS A 34 -40.88 11.75 4.55
C LYS A 34 -40.44 11.21 5.91
N LYS A 35 -40.07 9.93 5.97
CA LYS A 35 -39.56 9.29 7.20
C LYS A 35 -38.30 10.02 7.71
N VAL A 36 -38.28 10.39 8.99
CA VAL A 36 -37.14 11.05 9.65
C VAL A 36 -36.38 10.06 10.54
N LEU A 37 -35.06 10.04 10.42
CA LEU A 37 -34.15 9.29 11.29
C LEU A 37 -33.27 10.23 12.10
N THR A 38 -32.91 9.79 13.31
CA THR A 38 -31.90 10.44 14.16
C THR A 38 -30.67 9.54 14.22
N LEU A 39 -29.54 10.02 13.69
CA LEU A 39 -28.27 9.27 13.74
C LEU A 39 -27.74 9.18 15.18
N GLN A 40 -26.81 8.27 15.45
CA GLN A 40 -26.14 8.20 16.75
C GLN A 40 -25.40 9.49 17.16
N CYS A 41 -25.01 10.33 16.18
CA CYS A 41 -24.47 11.66 16.46
C CYS A 41 -25.53 12.67 16.93
N GLY A 42 -26.80 12.25 17.02
CA GLY A 42 -27.97 13.00 17.45
C GLY A 42 -28.60 13.90 16.39
N HIS A 43 -28.03 13.95 15.17
CA HIS A 43 -28.55 14.75 14.07
C HIS A 43 -29.69 14.07 13.31
N LYS A 44 -30.72 14.85 12.96
CA LYS A 44 -31.94 14.43 12.25
C LYS A 44 -31.82 14.64 10.73
N TRP A 45 -32.35 13.67 9.97
CA TRP A 45 -32.34 13.63 8.50
C TRP A 45 -33.55 12.87 7.95
N HIS A 46 -33.94 13.15 6.71
CA HIS A 46 -34.84 12.22 5.99
C HIS A 46 -34.13 10.91 5.67
N TYR A 47 -34.83 9.80 5.85
CA TYR A 47 -34.36 8.45 5.53
C TYR A 47 -33.87 8.37 4.08
N ASP A 48 -34.71 8.79 3.13
CA ASP A 48 -34.40 8.69 1.70
C ASP A 48 -33.17 9.51 1.30
N CYS A 49 -32.98 10.68 1.94
CA CYS A 49 -31.79 11.51 1.71
C CYS A 49 -30.51 10.81 2.19
N LEU A 50 -30.55 10.18 3.37
CA LEU A 50 -29.41 9.39 3.86
C LEU A 50 -29.15 8.16 3.00
N VAL A 51 -30.20 7.48 2.54
CA VAL A 51 -30.09 6.34 1.62
C VAL A 51 -29.41 6.77 0.32
N GLN A 52 -29.86 7.86 -0.30
CA GLN A 52 -29.25 8.38 -1.54
C GLN A 52 -27.79 8.79 -1.34
N GLN A 53 -27.47 9.48 -0.24
CA GLN A 53 -26.10 9.86 0.10
C GLN A 53 -25.20 8.61 0.24
N LEU A 54 -25.65 7.61 1.00
CA LEU A 54 -24.89 6.39 1.25
C LEU A 54 -24.75 5.52 0.00
N GLN A 55 -25.79 5.40 -0.83
CA GLN A 55 -25.73 4.68 -2.11
C GLN A 55 -24.77 5.36 -3.09
N THR A 56 -24.74 6.69 -3.12
CA THR A 56 -23.77 7.45 -3.91
C THR A 56 -22.34 7.22 -3.41
N ALA A 57 -22.14 7.21 -2.09
CA ALA A 57 -20.84 6.88 -1.51
C ALA A 57 -20.42 5.44 -1.81
N GLN A 58 -21.35 4.49 -1.80
CA GLN A 58 -21.11 3.10 -2.17
C GLN A 58 -20.72 2.97 -3.64
N SER A 59 -21.41 3.63 -4.57
CA SER A 59 -21.09 3.51 -6.01
C SER A 59 -19.68 4.00 -6.32
N MET A 60 -19.21 5.04 -5.62
CA MET A 60 -17.84 5.56 -5.71
C MET A 60 -16.79 4.65 -5.07
N THR A 61 -17.16 3.82 -4.09
CA THR A 61 -16.24 2.95 -3.34
C THR A 61 -16.30 1.48 -3.76
N THR A 62 -17.19 1.13 -4.68
CA THR A 62 -17.41 -0.24 -5.17
C THR A 62 -17.11 -0.37 -6.68
N SER A 63 -17.63 -1.42 -7.33
CA SER A 63 -17.28 -1.93 -8.67
C SER A 63 -17.35 -0.92 -9.84
N HIS A 64 -17.90 0.28 -9.64
CA HIS A 64 -17.95 1.31 -10.67
C HIS A 64 -16.86 2.39 -10.49
N GLY A 65 -16.17 2.42 -9.34
CA GLY A 65 -15.13 3.39 -8.98
C GLY A 65 -13.68 2.89 -9.18
N HIS A 66 -13.43 1.89 -10.05
CA HIS A 66 -12.11 1.25 -10.20
C HIS A 66 -10.95 2.22 -10.51
N ASN A 67 -11.24 3.44 -10.97
CA ASN A 67 -10.23 4.45 -11.28
C ASN A 67 -10.37 5.73 -10.47
N GLN A 68 -11.20 5.73 -9.43
CA GLN A 68 -11.40 6.89 -8.58
C GLN A 68 -10.75 6.68 -7.22
N ARG A 69 -10.29 7.79 -6.64
CA ARG A 69 -9.77 7.80 -5.28
C ARG A 69 -10.90 7.38 -4.34
N LEU A 70 -10.59 6.50 -3.40
CA LEU A 70 -11.52 6.14 -2.33
C LEU A 70 -11.72 7.36 -1.43
N ILE A 71 -12.96 7.85 -1.38
CA ILE A 71 -13.37 8.99 -0.57
C ILE A 71 -14.55 8.56 0.29
N PHE A 72 -14.40 8.71 1.61
CA PHE A 72 -15.40 8.25 2.58
C PHE A 72 -16.23 9.38 3.20
N THR A 73 -16.10 10.60 2.70
CA THR A 73 -16.86 11.78 3.19
C THR A 73 -18.36 11.58 3.03
N GLY A 74 -18.81 10.88 1.98
CA GLY A 74 -20.22 10.52 1.79
C GLY A 74 -20.80 9.59 2.87
N CYS A 75 -19.97 8.97 3.70
CA CYS A 75 -20.42 8.17 4.85
C CYS A 75 -20.49 8.98 6.16
N GLN A 76 -20.19 10.27 6.11
CA GLN A 76 -20.18 11.17 7.26
C GLN A 76 -21.45 12.02 7.30
N CYS A 77 -21.89 12.35 8.50
CA CYS A 77 -22.96 13.30 8.76
C CYS A 77 -22.49 14.69 8.33
N ALA A 78 -23.18 15.30 7.37
CA ALA A 78 -22.79 16.59 6.82
C ALA A 78 -22.84 17.74 7.85
N LYS A 79 -23.52 17.56 8.99
CA LYS A 79 -23.56 18.54 10.10
C LYS A 79 -22.35 18.48 11.03
N CYS A 80 -21.75 17.31 11.24
CA CYS A 80 -20.72 17.14 12.28
C CYS A 80 -19.50 16.28 11.89
N GLY A 81 -19.48 15.70 10.69
CA GLY A 81 -18.39 14.86 10.19
C GLY A 81 -18.28 13.47 10.84
N ARG A 82 -19.10 13.14 11.86
CA ARG A 82 -19.14 11.78 12.42
C ARG A 82 -19.77 10.80 11.45
N ILE A 83 -19.46 9.52 11.59
CA ILE A 83 -19.96 8.49 10.70
C ILE A 83 -21.47 8.35 10.90
N CYS A 84 -22.21 8.23 9.80
CA CYS A 84 -23.64 8.00 9.86
C CYS A 84 -23.89 6.61 10.45
N GLU A 85 -24.31 6.52 11.71
CA GLU A 85 -24.61 5.23 12.35
C GLU A 85 -26.08 5.19 12.76
N HIS A 86 -26.77 4.14 12.28
CA HIS A 86 -28.15 3.82 12.60
C HIS A 86 -28.45 2.38 12.17
N GLU A 87 -29.26 1.65 12.93
CA GLU A 87 -29.59 0.23 12.69
C GLU A 87 -30.20 0.01 11.29
N GLU A 88 -31.15 0.86 10.88
CA GLU A 88 -31.79 0.78 9.56
C GLU A 88 -30.85 1.03 8.36
N LEU A 89 -29.68 1.66 8.58
CA LEU A 89 -28.72 1.99 7.52
C LEU A 89 -27.60 0.95 7.39
N GLU A 90 -27.57 -0.05 8.27
CA GLU A 90 -26.42 -0.97 8.37
C GLU A 90 -26.17 -1.73 7.07
N HIS A 91 -27.24 -2.14 6.37
CA HIS A 91 -27.16 -2.81 5.08
C HIS A 91 -26.47 -1.96 3.99
N LEU A 92 -26.58 -0.62 4.06
CA LEU A 92 -25.93 0.33 3.14
C LEU A 92 -24.52 0.73 3.60
N LYS A 93 -24.07 0.29 4.77
CA LYS A 93 -22.77 0.69 5.30
C LYS A 93 -21.77 -0.44 5.38
N ARG A 94 -22.22 -1.69 5.53
CA ARG A 94 -21.36 -2.88 5.68
C ARG A 94 -20.20 -2.95 4.69
N ALA A 95 -20.44 -2.74 3.40
CA ALA A 95 -19.38 -2.81 2.39
C ALA A 95 -18.35 -1.68 2.55
N THR A 96 -18.83 -0.46 2.74
CA THR A 96 -17.97 0.72 2.90
C THR A 96 -17.22 0.70 4.22
N ASP A 97 -17.85 0.28 5.31
CA ASP A 97 -17.23 0.15 6.63
C ASP A 97 -16.09 -0.89 6.60
N ARG A 98 -16.28 -2.03 5.91
CA ARG A 98 -15.18 -3.00 5.67
C ARG A 98 -14.01 -2.38 4.91
N LEU A 99 -14.30 -1.60 3.87
CA LEU A 99 -13.24 -0.96 3.07
C LEU A 99 -12.49 0.10 3.88
N ARG A 100 -13.21 0.86 4.71
CA ARG A 100 -12.63 1.87 5.60
C ARG A 100 -11.67 1.27 6.62
N VAL A 101 -12.06 0.16 7.28
CA VAL A 101 -11.18 -0.52 8.23
C VAL A 101 -9.87 -0.95 7.56
N LYS A 102 -9.95 -1.46 6.32
CA LYS A 102 -8.75 -1.82 5.54
C LYS A 102 -7.91 -0.60 5.18
N VAL A 103 -8.52 0.50 4.74
CA VAL A 103 -7.80 1.74 4.43
C VAL A 103 -7.15 2.33 5.67
N ASP A 104 -7.83 2.31 6.82
CA ASP A 104 -7.28 2.80 8.09
C ASP A 104 -6.05 1.96 8.50
N ALA A 105 -6.08 0.64 8.33
CA ALA A 105 -4.90 -0.21 8.55
C ALA A 105 -3.72 0.17 7.63
N LEU A 106 -3.97 0.34 6.34
CA LEU A 106 -2.94 0.79 5.38
C LEU A 106 -2.41 2.18 5.70
N LEU A 107 -3.25 3.06 6.24
CA LEU A 107 -2.87 4.40 6.68
C LEU A 107 -1.92 4.35 7.87
N GLU A 108 -2.20 3.47 8.85
CA GLU A 108 -1.34 3.23 10.00
C GLU A 108 0.03 2.68 9.58
N GLU A 109 0.06 1.71 8.66
CA GLU A 109 1.30 1.18 8.08
C GLU A 109 2.10 2.28 7.36
N GLN A 110 1.43 3.13 6.58
CA GLN A 110 2.10 4.22 5.87
C GLN A 110 2.65 5.27 6.85
N LEU A 111 1.91 5.61 7.91
CA LEU A 111 2.36 6.54 8.95
C LEU A 111 3.57 6.00 9.72
N GLN A 112 3.60 4.70 10.02
CA GLN A 112 4.75 4.04 10.63
C GLN A 112 6.01 4.17 9.77
N SER A 113 5.86 4.07 8.45
CA SER A 113 6.97 4.22 7.50
C SER A 113 7.42 5.67 7.34
N ASP A 114 6.48 6.61 7.16
CA ASP A 114 6.80 8.00 6.82
C ASP A 114 7.19 8.86 8.03
N ALA A 115 6.68 8.52 9.22
CA ALA A 115 6.90 9.29 10.45
C ALA A 115 7.06 8.35 11.66
N PRO A 116 8.11 7.51 11.70
CA PRO A 116 8.29 6.47 12.71
C PRO A 116 8.39 7.02 14.14
N ASP A 117 9.04 8.19 14.32
CA ASP A 117 9.22 8.80 15.64
C ASP A 117 7.91 9.39 16.17
N LEU A 118 7.13 10.06 15.31
CA LEU A 118 5.82 10.60 15.67
C LEU A 118 4.84 9.47 16.03
N TRP A 119 4.85 8.39 15.25
CA TRP A 119 4.02 7.22 15.51
C TRP A 119 4.37 6.55 16.85
N LYS A 120 5.66 6.42 17.17
CA LYS A 120 6.12 5.87 18.46
C LYS A 120 5.64 6.73 19.63
N THR A 121 5.79 8.05 19.56
CA THR A 121 5.35 8.96 20.63
C THR A 121 3.85 8.79 20.93
N ILE A 122 3.01 8.81 19.89
CA ILE A 122 1.55 8.65 20.05
C ILE A 122 1.17 7.26 20.54
N CYS A 123 1.92 6.21 20.16
CA CYS A 123 1.70 4.86 20.68
C CYS A 123 2.19 4.67 22.12
N GLN A 124 3.23 5.40 22.53
CA GLN A 124 3.82 5.36 23.87
C GLN A 124 2.99 6.13 24.90
N GLU A 125 2.25 7.16 24.50
CA GLU A 125 1.29 7.87 25.36
C GLU A 125 0.18 6.96 25.92
N ARG A 126 0.04 5.72 25.42
CA ARG A 126 -0.84 4.68 26.00
C ARG A 126 -0.21 3.89 27.16
N GLY A 127 1.05 4.12 27.49
CA GLY A 127 1.86 3.24 28.34
C GLY A 127 1.90 3.57 29.84
N GLU A 128 1.53 4.77 30.29
CA GLU A 128 1.63 5.14 31.72
C GLU A 128 0.38 5.87 32.21
N ASP A 129 -0.26 5.29 33.22
CA ASP A 129 -1.39 5.81 33.99
C ASP A 129 -1.15 7.25 34.47
N LEU A 130 -2.16 8.12 34.34
CA LEU A 130 -2.87 8.75 35.46
C LEU A 130 -3.76 9.90 34.95
N GLY A 131 -5.07 9.75 35.14
CA GLY A 131 -5.95 10.84 35.53
C GLY A 131 -6.10 12.04 34.58
N GLN A 132 -7.30 12.10 33.98
CA GLN A 132 -7.94 13.36 33.59
C GLN A 132 -7.37 13.98 32.30
N GLU A 133 -7.73 13.38 31.17
CA GLU A 133 -7.67 14.09 29.89
C GLU A 133 -8.47 15.39 30.00
N ARG A 134 -7.76 16.52 29.91
CA ARG A 134 -8.35 17.83 29.66
C ARG A 134 -9.19 17.73 28.40
N ILE A 135 -10.50 17.80 28.59
CA ILE A 135 -11.51 17.95 27.55
C ILE A 135 -11.30 19.34 26.94
N GLU A 136 -10.39 19.45 25.96
CA GLU A 136 -10.26 20.66 25.15
C GLU A 136 -10.35 20.28 23.66
N ASP A 137 -11.50 20.67 23.12
CA ASP A 137 -11.96 20.72 21.74
C ASP A 137 -12.20 19.37 21.02
N HIS A 138 -13.49 19.02 20.94
CA HIS A 138 -14.09 17.96 20.11
C HIS A 138 -13.65 16.49 20.30
N GLY A 139 -13.17 16.09 21.48
CA GLY A 139 -13.22 14.68 21.92
C GLY A 139 -12.57 13.62 21.01
N LYS A 140 -11.60 14.01 20.18
CA LYS A 140 -10.80 13.10 19.35
C LYS A 140 -9.41 12.94 19.96
N SER A 141 -8.97 11.69 20.08
CA SER A 141 -7.62 11.33 20.52
C SER A 141 -6.54 11.90 19.59
N ALA A 142 -5.30 12.06 20.08
CA ALA A 142 -4.16 12.46 19.26
C ALA A 142 -3.96 11.54 18.05
N LYS A 143 -4.18 10.22 18.24
CA LYS A 143 -4.19 9.22 17.17
C LYS A 143 -5.24 9.53 16.10
N GLU A 144 -6.48 9.80 16.48
CA GLU A 144 -7.55 10.11 15.51
C GLU A 144 -7.28 11.41 14.73
N LYS A 145 -6.70 12.42 15.38
CA LYS A 145 -6.28 13.66 14.70
C LYS A 145 -5.21 13.37 13.64
N LEU A 146 -4.22 12.54 13.97
CA LEU A 146 -3.18 12.12 13.02
C LEU A 146 -3.76 11.32 11.85
N LEU A 147 -4.67 10.38 12.12
CA LEU A 147 -5.35 9.61 11.07
C LEU A 147 -6.17 10.54 10.16
N ASP A 148 -6.86 11.55 10.72
CA ASP A 148 -7.61 12.52 9.92
C ASP A 148 -6.72 13.39 9.04
N GLU A 149 -5.52 13.78 9.50
CA GLU A 149 -4.53 14.47 8.69
C GLU A 149 -3.98 13.57 7.58
N ALA A 150 -3.63 12.33 7.92
CA ALA A 150 -3.13 11.35 6.97
C ALA A 150 -4.15 11.02 5.88
N ARG A 151 -5.46 10.93 6.21
CA ARG A 151 -6.55 10.76 5.22
C ARG A 151 -6.66 11.93 4.23
N ARG A 152 -6.19 13.13 4.60
CA ARG A 152 -6.13 14.31 3.71
C ARG A 152 -4.84 14.37 2.89
N LYS A 153 -3.82 13.60 3.29
CA LYS A 153 -2.51 13.55 2.64
C LYS A 153 -2.39 12.39 1.67
N TYR A 154 -2.94 11.22 2.00
CA TYR A 154 -2.74 9.96 1.29
C TYR A 154 -3.92 9.59 0.40
N ALA A 155 -3.63 9.06 -0.78
CA ALA A 155 -4.61 8.60 -1.75
C ALA A 155 -4.66 7.06 -1.76
N PHE A 156 -5.88 6.51 -1.74
CA PHE A 156 -6.12 5.08 -1.84
C PHE A 156 -7.03 4.77 -3.02
N TYR A 157 -6.81 3.61 -3.63
CA TYR A 157 -7.55 3.14 -4.80
C TYR A 157 -7.97 1.69 -4.63
N LEU A 158 -9.00 1.27 -5.35
CA LEU A 158 -9.45 -0.11 -5.38
C LEU A 158 -8.75 -0.85 -6.53
N CYS A 159 -8.04 -1.95 -6.22
CA CYS A 159 -7.41 -2.78 -7.24
C CYS A 159 -8.47 -3.36 -8.20
N SER A 160 -8.27 -3.20 -9.51
CA SER A 160 -9.21 -3.72 -10.51
C SER A 160 -9.29 -5.25 -10.55
N HIS A 161 -8.22 -5.95 -10.12
CA HIS A 161 -8.16 -7.41 -10.09
C HIS A 161 -8.68 -8.01 -8.77
N CYS A 162 -8.02 -7.77 -7.64
CA CYS A 162 -8.39 -8.38 -6.36
C CYS A 162 -9.47 -7.62 -5.58
N LYS A 163 -9.84 -6.41 -6.02
CA LYS A 163 -10.79 -5.51 -5.31
C LYS A 163 -10.35 -5.14 -3.88
N GLU A 164 -9.06 -5.26 -3.57
CA GLU A 164 -8.48 -4.78 -2.33
C GLU A 164 -8.02 -3.32 -2.46
N PRO A 165 -8.15 -2.49 -1.41
CA PRO A 165 -7.60 -1.15 -1.41
C PRO A 165 -6.07 -1.21 -1.42
N TYR A 166 -5.44 -0.22 -2.04
CA TYR A 166 -3.99 -0.06 -2.00
C TYR A 166 -3.61 1.42 -1.93
N PHE A 167 -2.43 1.69 -1.35
CA PHE A 167 -1.85 3.02 -1.27
C PHE A 167 -1.34 3.46 -2.65
N GLY A 168 -1.80 4.62 -3.12
CA GLY A 168 -1.46 5.17 -4.42
C GLY A 168 -0.64 6.46 -4.38
N GLY A 169 0.05 6.73 -3.27
CA GLY A 169 0.83 7.95 -3.08
C GLY A 169 0.08 9.05 -2.34
N THR A 170 0.65 10.26 -2.32
CA THR A 170 -0.04 11.43 -1.77
C THR A 170 -1.11 11.94 -2.74
N ILE A 171 -2.14 12.58 -2.20
CA ILE A 171 -3.20 13.23 -2.99
C ILE A 171 -2.61 14.25 -3.96
N GLU A 172 -1.61 15.01 -3.52
CA GLU A 172 -0.92 15.99 -4.37
C GLU A 172 -0.32 15.33 -5.62
N CYS A 173 0.39 14.20 -5.46
CA CYS A 173 0.98 13.47 -6.58
C CYS A 173 -0.08 12.81 -7.49
N ALA A 174 -1.16 12.30 -6.89
CA ALA A 174 -2.28 11.70 -7.61
C ALA A 174 -3.00 12.70 -8.52
N ASP A 175 -3.23 13.92 -8.03
CA ASP A 175 -3.99 14.95 -8.75
C ASP A 175 -3.17 15.57 -9.90
N GLU A 176 -1.84 15.69 -9.77
CA GLU A 176 -0.95 16.06 -10.88
C GLU A 176 -1.00 15.03 -12.02
N PHE A 177 -0.95 13.75 -11.66
CA PHE A 177 -0.98 12.68 -12.64
C PHE A 177 -2.32 12.62 -13.40
N ALA A 178 -3.43 12.97 -12.75
CA ALA A 178 -4.76 13.01 -13.34
C ALA A 178 -4.95 14.15 -14.37
N LEU A 179 -4.21 15.26 -14.24
CA LEU A 179 -4.28 16.40 -15.17
C LEU A 179 -3.51 16.14 -16.48
N GLU A 180 -2.46 15.32 -16.44
CA GLU A 180 -1.65 14.99 -17.63
C GLU A 180 -2.20 13.79 -18.42
N SER A 181 -2.99 12.92 -17.80
CA SER A 181 -3.45 11.65 -18.39
C SER A 181 -4.92 11.68 -18.83
N THR A 182 -5.22 12.46 -19.87
CA THR A 182 -6.56 12.47 -20.51
C THR A 182 -6.82 11.25 -21.43
N SER A 183 -5.88 10.30 -21.52
CA SER A 183 -5.92 9.20 -22.51
C SER A 183 -5.64 7.79 -21.99
N ALA A 184 -5.38 7.59 -20.69
CA ALA A 184 -5.15 6.25 -20.17
C ALA A 184 -6.49 5.52 -19.96
N PRO A 185 -6.72 4.35 -20.61
CA PRO A 185 -7.99 3.64 -20.49
C PRO A 185 -8.24 3.20 -19.04
N PRO A 186 -9.51 3.23 -18.59
CA PRO A 186 -9.96 2.95 -17.22
C PRO A 186 -9.72 1.51 -16.70
N GLU A 187 -8.85 0.71 -17.31
CA GLU A 187 -8.80 -0.73 -17.03
C GLU A 187 -7.67 -1.20 -16.10
N GLN A 188 -6.73 -0.35 -15.68
CA GLN A 188 -5.44 -0.86 -15.20
C GLN A 188 -4.88 -0.26 -13.89
N ARG A 189 -5.73 0.08 -12.92
CA ARG A 189 -5.24 0.31 -11.54
C ARG A 189 -5.14 -1.00 -10.76
N LEU A 190 -3.96 -1.61 -10.83
CA LEU A 190 -3.60 -2.81 -10.08
C LEU A 190 -2.82 -2.41 -8.82
N CYS A 191 -3.08 -3.09 -7.71
CA CYS A 191 -2.20 -3.02 -6.54
C CYS A 191 -0.84 -3.66 -6.87
N THR A 192 0.19 -3.33 -6.09
CA THR A 192 1.55 -3.87 -6.27
C THR A 192 1.60 -5.40 -6.33
N ALA A 193 0.72 -6.09 -5.59
CA ALA A 193 0.63 -7.54 -5.62
C ALA A 193 -0.01 -8.08 -6.91
N CYS A 194 -0.97 -7.36 -7.50
CA CYS A 194 -1.68 -7.79 -8.71
C CYS A 194 -1.03 -7.28 -10.00
N ALA A 195 -0.19 -6.23 -9.95
CA ALA A 195 0.54 -5.72 -11.11
C ALA A 195 1.39 -6.80 -11.81
N PRO A 196 2.03 -7.75 -11.11
CA PRO A 196 2.65 -8.92 -11.72
C PRO A 196 1.71 -9.91 -12.42
N GLN A 197 0.43 -10.01 -12.02
CA GLN A 197 -0.52 -11.02 -12.53
C GLN A 197 -0.95 -10.74 -13.97
N SER A 198 -0.83 -9.50 -14.44
CA SER A 198 -1.00 -9.14 -15.85
C SER A 198 0.24 -9.46 -16.69
N GLN A 199 1.35 -9.91 -16.08
CA GLN A 199 2.63 -10.12 -16.76
C GLN A 199 2.88 -11.60 -17.08
N VAL A 200 3.35 -11.88 -18.30
CA VAL A 200 3.65 -13.23 -18.82
C VAL A 200 4.85 -13.90 -18.12
N VAL A 201 5.58 -13.16 -17.28
CA VAL A 201 6.87 -13.59 -16.70
C VAL A 201 6.71 -14.59 -15.55
N CYS A 202 5.61 -14.53 -14.79
CA CYS A 202 5.36 -15.43 -13.67
C CYS A 202 3.90 -15.87 -13.64
N ARG A 203 3.65 -17.18 -13.58
CA ARG A 203 2.28 -17.73 -13.48
C ARG A 203 1.70 -17.63 -12.07
N ASN A 204 2.56 -17.61 -11.04
CA ASN A 204 2.17 -17.55 -9.62
C ASN A 204 2.81 -16.34 -8.90
N PRO A 205 2.54 -15.10 -9.32
CA PRO A 205 3.26 -13.94 -8.78
C PRO A 205 2.91 -13.58 -7.34
N GLN A 206 1.78 -14.05 -6.79
CA GLN A 206 1.46 -13.85 -5.36
C GLN A 206 2.44 -14.61 -4.48
N GLU A 207 2.62 -15.90 -4.78
CA GLU A 207 3.56 -16.78 -4.09
C GLU A 207 5.00 -16.37 -4.37
N HIS A 208 5.28 -16.02 -5.62
CA HIS A 208 6.64 -15.70 -6.06
C HIS A 208 7.02 -14.23 -5.89
N GLY A 209 6.19 -13.39 -5.26
CA GLY A 209 6.33 -11.93 -5.21
C GLY A 209 7.73 -11.47 -4.79
N ARG A 210 8.30 -12.11 -3.76
CA ARG A 210 9.65 -11.84 -3.24
C ARG A 210 10.79 -12.17 -4.20
N PHE A 211 10.52 -12.97 -5.21
CA PHE A 211 11.48 -13.40 -6.23
C PHE A 211 11.31 -12.63 -7.53
N LEU A 212 10.37 -11.69 -7.61
CA LEU A 212 10.16 -10.87 -8.79
C LEU A 212 11.19 -9.75 -8.83
N ILE A 213 11.93 -9.71 -9.94
CA ILE A 213 12.84 -8.62 -10.28
C ILE A 213 12.09 -7.68 -11.21
N TRP A 214 11.92 -6.45 -10.78
CA TRP A 214 11.26 -5.40 -11.54
C TRP A 214 12.26 -4.60 -12.36
N LYS A 215 11.82 -4.06 -13.50
CA LYS A 215 12.55 -3.03 -14.23
C LYS A 215 12.42 -1.70 -13.48
N CYS A 216 13.48 -0.89 -13.46
CA CYS A 216 13.40 0.49 -13.00
C CYS A 216 12.39 1.29 -13.84
N ARG A 217 11.57 2.13 -13.19
CA ARG A 217 10.59 2.97 -13.86
C ARG A 217 11.23 4.02 -14.79
N TYR A 218 12.43 4.50 -14.47
CA TYR A 218 13.09 5.62 -15.16
C TYR A 218 14.26 5.20 -16.06
N CYS A 219 14.60 3.92 -16.14
CA CYS A 219 15.62 3.41 -17.06
C CYS A 219 15.46 1.89 -17.30
N CYS A 220 16.26 1.34 -18.23
CA CYS A 220 16.25 -0.10 -18.54
C CYS A 220 17.29 -0.88 -17.70
N GLN A 221 17.21 -0.78 -16.37
CA GLN A 221 18.04 -1.52 -15.42
C GLN A 221 17.15 -2.25 -14.40
N PRO A 222 17.65 -3.32 -13.75
CA PRO A 222 16.88 -3.99 -12.71
C PRO A 222 16.73 -3.05 -11.51
N SER A 223 15.56 -3.10 -10.89
CA SER A 223 15.27 -2.35 -9.68
C SER A 223 15.90 -3.04 -8.48
N THR A 224 16.45 -2.21 -7.60
CA THR A 224 17.05 -2.56 -6.31
C THR A 224 16.30 -1.91 -5.15
N HIS A 225 15.54 -0.85 -5.43
CA HIS A 225 14.81 -0.05 -4.44
C HIS A 225 13.34 0.08 -4.84
N VAL A 226 12.45 0.08 -3.86
CA VAL A 226 11.04 0.48 -4.02
C VAL A 226 10.80 1.72 -3.18
N CYS A 227 10.41 2.81 -3.83
CA CYS A 227 10.10 4.08 -3.18
C CYS A 227 8.65 4.45 -3.43
N TYR A 228 8.11 5.34 -2.60
CA TYR A 228 6.74 5.85 -2.76
C TYR A 228 5.67 4.74 -2.76
N GLY A 229 5.95 3.61 -2.09
CA GLY A 229 5.07 2.45 -1.96
C GLY A 229 5.03 1.51 -3.17
N ASN A 230 5.31 1.98 -4.38
CA ASN A 230 5.19 1.16 -5.59
C ASN A 230 6.14 1.52 -6.74
N VAL A 231 7.01 2.52 -6.60
CA VAL A 231 7.89 2.98 -7.66
C VAL A 231 9.24 2.27 -7.59
N HIS A 232 9.55 1.50 -8.62
CA HIS A 232 10.77 0.71 -8.70
C HIS A 232 11.95 1.52 -9.25
N PHE A 233 13.02 1.66 -8.46
CA PHE A 233 14.27 2.35 -8.84
C PHE A 233 15.45 1.38 -8.89
N CYS A 234 16.36 1.58 -9.84
CA CYS A 234 17.74 1.09 -9.72
C CYS A 234 18.56 2.08 -8.88
N ASP A 235 19.77 1.70 -8.46
CA ASP A 235 20.62 2.53 -7.59
C ASP A 235 20.87 3.93 -8.16
N SER A 236 21.20 4.02 -9.45
CA SER A 236 21.52 5.31 -10.08
C SER A 236 20.30 6.22 -10.22
N CYS A 237 19.15 5.68 -10.60
CA CYS A 237 17.90 6.46 -10.67
C CYS A 237 17.39 6.82 -9.27
N HIS A 238 17.60 5.95 -8.27
CA HIS A 238 17.27 6.24 -6.88
C HIS A 238 18.11 7.42 -6.35
N GLN A 239 19.43 7.39 -6.57
CA GLN A 239 20.31 8.48 -6.15
C GLN A 239 19.97 9.81 -6.82
N ARG A 240 19.78 9.83 -8.15
CA ARG A 240 19.34 11.04 -8.87
C ARG A 240 18.04 11.60 -8.32
N ASN A 241 17.13 10.72 -7.91
CA ASN A 241 15.87 11.12 -7.29
C ASN A 241 16.09 11.73 -5.90
N SER A 242 16.98 11.16 -5.08
CA SER A 242 17.35 11.70 -3.76
C SER A 242 18.01 13.08 -3.86
N GLU A 243 18.98 13.25 -4.76
CA GLU A 243 19.68 14.52 -5.00
C GLU A 243 18.69 15.62 -5.42
N ARG A 244 17.81 15.32 -6.39
CA ARG A 244 16.74 16.22 -6.84
C ARG A 244 15.83 16.70 -5.71
N VAL A 245 15.48 15.82 -4.78
CA VAL A 245 14.64 16.17 -3.62
C VAL A 245 15.43 17.03 -2.62
N GLN A 246 16.70 16.72 -2.37
CA GLN A 246 17.57 17.46 -1.45
C GLN A 246 17.88 18.88 -1.95
N GLU A 247 18.21 19.05 -3.23
CA GLU A 247 18.49 20.35 -3.84
C GLU A 247 17.29 21.30 -3.71
N MET A 248 16.08 20.77 -3.89
CA MET A 248 14.86 21.55 -3.73
C MET A 248 14.62 21.96 -2.27
N GLN A 249 14.86 21.07 -1.31
CA GLN A 249 14.74 21.38 0.13
C GLN A 249 15.72 22.49 0.54
N HIS A 250 16.97 22.44 0.05
CA HIS A 250 17.96 23.48 0.30
C HIS A 250 17.57 24.82 -0.34
N HIS A 251 17.02 24.81 -1.55
CA HIS A 251 16.57 26.02 -2.25
C HIS A 251 15.35 26.67 -1.58
N GLN A 252 14.43 25.88 -1.01
CA GLN A 252 13.29 26.40 -0.24
C GLN A 252 13.72 27.09 1.05
N GLN A 253 14.71 26.55 1.77
CA GLN A 253 15.24 27.16 3.00
C GLN A 253 15.84 28.54 2.76
N HIS A 254 16.46 28.77 1.60
CA HIS A 254 17.07 30.05 1.25
C HIS A 254 16.07 31.13 0.79
N LEU A 255 14.85 30.78 0.37
CA LEU A 255 13.90 31.72 -0.23
C LEU A 255 12.80 32.25 0.72
N GLN A 256 12.74 31.80 1.99
CA GLN A 256 11.74 32.22 3.00
C GLN A 256 10.28 32.33 2.46
N ARG A 257 9.90 31.51 1.47
CA ARG A 257 8.55 31.54 0.86
C ARG A 257 7.76 30.32 1.28
N ASN A 258 6.60 30.55 1.90
CA ASN A 258 5.57 29.56 2.23
C ASN A 258 4.82 28.97 1.01
N ARG A 259 5.48 28.79 -0.14
CA ARG A 259 4.89 28.06 -1.28
C ARG A 259 5.55 26.69 -1.36
N GLN A 260 4.74 25.63 -1.27
CA GLN A 260 5.15 24.27 -1.64
C GLN A 260 5.56 24.28 -3.12
N VAL A 261 6.86 24.39 -3.38
CA VAL A 261 7.40 24.21 -4.72
C VAL A 261 7.70 22.74 -4.87
N ARG A 262 7.00 22.03 -5.76
CA ARG A 262 7.28 20.63 -6.04
C ARG A 262 8.63 20.50 -6.75
N PRO A 263 9.40 19.44 -6.46
CA PRO A 263 10.67 19.25 -7.14
C PRO A 263 10.37 18.91 -8.61
N PRO A 264 11.17 19.41 -9.56
CA PRO A 264 10.94 19.19 -10.99
C PRO A 264 10.85 17.68 -11.28
N PRO A 265 10.04 17.22 -12.25
CA PRO A 265 9.87 15.80 -12.51
C PRO A 265 11.22 15.13 -12.81
N LEU A 266 11.42 13.91 -12.32
CA LEU A 266 12.64 13.17 -12.60
C LEU A 266 12.68 12.80 -14.10
N GLU A 267 13.72 13.26 -14.79
CA GLU A 267 13.87 13.00 -16.22
C GLU A 267 14.17 11.51 -16.48
N PRO A 268 13.37 10.84 -17.32
CA PRO A 268 13.61 9.46 -17.68
C PRO A 268 14.81 9.32 -18.60
N ILE A 269 15.54 8.21 -18.44
CA ILE A 269 16.60 7.81 -19.37
C ILE A 269 15.92 7.09 -20.54
N PRO A 270 16.05 7.55 -21.79
CA PRO A 270 15.44 6.88 -22.94
C PRO A 270 15.92 5.44 -23.08
N CYS A 271 15.03 4.55 -23.52
CA CYS A 271 15.39 3.18 -23.83
C CYS A 271 16.35 3.14 -25.04
N SER A 272 17.42 2.35 -24.95
CA SER A 272 18.41 2.18 -26.02
C SER A 272 17.94 1.29 -27.20
N GLY A 273 16.63 1.07 -27.30
CA GLY A 273 15.97 0.30 -28.37
C GLY A 273 16.49 -1.12 -28.50
N GLU A 274 17.04 -1.45 -29.68
CA GLU A 274 17.55 -2.78 -30.02
C GLU A 274 18.68 -3.25 -29.09
N SER A 275 19.41 -2.31 -28.47
CA SER A 275 20.47 -2.60 -27.50
C SER A 275 19.97 -2.65 -26.05
N CYS A 276 18.66 -2.66 -25.83
CA CYS A 276 18.08 -2.73 -24.50
C CYS A 276 18.40 -4.08 -23.84
N CYS A 277 19.01 -4.07 -22.66
CA CYS A 277 19.25 -5.27 -21.86
C CYS A 277 17.96 -5.87 -21.24
N PHE A 278 16.82 -5.18 -21.40
CA PHE A 278 15.54 -5.54 -20.78
C PHE A 278 14.38 -5.63 -21.77
N PRO A 279 14.48 -6.34 -22.91
CA PRO A 279 13.53 -6.22 -24.03
C PRO A 279 12.09 -6.64 -23.67
N LYS A 280 11.09 -5.97 -24.27
CA LYS A 280 9.68 -6.39 -24.17
C LYS A 280 9.48 -7.77 -24.79
N ARG A 281 8.88 -8.68 -24.02
CA ARG A 281 8.54 -10.04 -24.50
C ARG A 281 7.40 -10.09 -25.52
N ASN A 282 6.55 -9.07 -25.63
CA ASN A 282 5.41 -9.06 -26.55
C ASN A 282 5.69 -8.19 -27.79
N ARG A 283 5.58 -8.84 -28.97
CA ARG A 283 6.06 -8.46 -30.32
C ARG A 283 5.50 -7.16 -30.96
N ALA A 284 4.88 -6.25 -30.21
CA ALA A 284 4.28 -5.04 -30.79
C ALA A 284 5.20 -3.80 -30.78
N SER A 285 6.17 -3.73 -29.85
CA SER A 285 7.17 -2.66 -29.79
C SER A 285 8.46 -3.17 -29.14
N ILE A 286 9.61 -2.78 -29.71
CA ILE A 286 10.95 -3.10 -29.20
C ILE A 286 11.36 -2.11 -28.10
N TYR A 287 10.63 -1.00 -27.95
CA TYR A 287 10.97 0.11 -27.07
C TYR A 287 10.14 0.07 -25.79
N HIS A 288 10.78 0.42 -24.68
CA HIS A 288 10.12 0.72 -23.40
C HIS A 288 9.98 2.21 -23.27
N ASP A 289 8.82 2.65 -22.79
CA ASP A 289 8.71 3.98 -22.21
C ASP A 289 9.30 3.96 -20.80
N ASN A 290 10.06 5.00 -20.47
CA ASN A 290 10.59 5.25 -19.15
C ASN A 290 10.03 6.59 -18.70
N GLY A 291 9.63 6.71 -17.43
CA GLY A 291 9.05 7.94 -16.92
C GLY A 291 7.94 7.72 -15.91
N PRO A 292 7.21 8.79 -15.57
CA PRO A 292 6.22 8.74 -14.49
C PRO A 292 5.01 7.85 -14.82
N SER A 293 4.75 7.59 -16.12
CA SER A 293 3.57 6.83 -16.55
C SER A 293 3.66 5.33 -16.20
N PRO A 294 2.69 4.76 -15.48
CA PRO A 294 2.73 3.36 -15.08
C PRO A 294 2.35 2.38 -16.20
N THR A 295 1.76 2.86 -17.31
CA THR A 295 1.17 1.99 -18.35
C THR A 295 2.21 1.18 -19.15
N ASP A 296 3.49 1.57 -19.11
CA ASP A 296 4.56 0.85 -19.81
C ASP A 296 5.93 0.87 -19.09
N CYS A 297 6.08 1.67 -18.04
CA CYS A 297 7.36 1.86 -17.38
C CYS A 297 7.66 0.78 -16.31
N GLU A 298 6.63 0.15 -15.73
CA GLU A 298 6.73 -0.83 -14.65
C GLU A 298 6.40 -2.25 -15.11
N GLN A 299 7.46 -3.02 -15.35
CA GLN A 299 7.35 -4.38 -15.82
C GLN A 299 8.13 -5.33 -14.90
N VAL A 300 7.51 -6.46 -14.56
CA VAL A 300 8.23 -7.59 -13.98
C VAL A 300 9.16 -8.14 -15.06
N TYR A 301 10.47 -8.03 -14.83
CA TYR A 301 11.48 -8.49 -15.80
C TYR A 301 11.72 -9.98 -15.69
N SER A 302 11.91 -10.47 -14.47
CA SER A 302 12.13 -11.90 -14.25
C SER A 302 11.64 -12.35 -12.88
N CYS A 303 11.34 -13.63 -12.76
CA CYS A 303 11.08 -14.26 -11.48
C CYS A 303 12.23 -15.22 -11.19
N ALA A 304 13.05 -14.95 -10.17
CA ALA A 304 14.18 -15.77 -9.80
C ALA A 304 13.73 -17.20 -9.42
N PHE A 305 12.57 -17.34 -8.78
CA PHE A 305 11.99 -18.64 -8.46
C PHE A 305 11.57 -19.40 -9.71
N CYS A 306 10.82 -18.79 -10.63
CA CYS A 306 10.48 -19.44 -11.90
C CYS A 306 11.72 -19.79 -12.73
N LYS A 307 12.79 -18.99 -12.68
CA LYS A 307 14.05 -19.32 -13.35
C LYS A 307 14.75 -20.52 -12.69
N SER A 308 14.66 -20.63 -11.37
CA SER A 308 15.31 -21.69 -10.60
C SER A 308 14.49 -22.99 -10.54
N SER A 309 13.17 -22.89 -10.70
CA SER A 309 12.21 -24.00 -10.56
C SER A 309 11.52 -24.37 -11.88
N GLY A 310 11.70 -23.57 -12.93
CA GLY A 310 10.95 -23.64 -14.19
C GLY A 310 11.33 -24.79 -15.10
N GLU A 311 12.46 -25.43 -14.85
CA GLU A 311 12.78 -26.69 -15.47
C GLU A 311 12.64 -27.78 -14.39
N ARG A 312 11.76 -28.76 -14.63
CA ARG A 312 11.98 -30.13 -14.13
C ARG A 312 13.18 -30.76 -14.86
N GLY A 313 14.20 -29.94 -15.12
CA GLY A 313 15.45 -30.26 -15.75
C GLY A 313 16.45 -30.37 -14.62
N ILE A 314 17.22 -31.44 -14.68
CA ILE A 314 18.51 -31.56 -14.01
C ILE A 314 19.17 -30.17 -14.02
N LEU A 315 19.50 -29.63 -12.83
CA LEU A 315 20.28 -28.40 -12.70
C LEU A 315 21.48 -28.51 -13.63
N HIS A 316 21.45 -27.78 -14.76
CA HIS A 316 22.54 -27.79 -15.72
C HIS A 316 23.63 -26.89 -15.15
N MET A 317 24.49 -27.49 -14.32
CA MET A 317 25.68 -26.82 -13.80
C MET A 317 26.65 -26.64 -14.96
N GLU A 318 26.89 -25.38 -15.35
CA GLU A 318 27.94 -25.05 -16.32
C GLU A 318 29.27 -25.64 -15.83
N PRO A 319 30.08 -26.28 -16.70
CA PRO A 319 31.39 -26.81 -16.33
C PRO A 319 32.24 -25.73 -15.62
N GLY A 320 32.59 -25.98 -14.36
CA GLY A 320 33.29 -25.00 -13.50
C GLY A 320 32.41 -24.31 -12.46
N SER A 321 31.09 -24.51 -12.47
CA SER A 321 30.20 -24.07 -11.39
C SER A 321 30.47 -24.87 -10.12
N ASN A 322 30.87 -24.19 -9.05
CA ASN A 322 31.16 -24.80 -7.75
C ASN A 322 30.26 -24.19 -6.67
N ASN A 323 29.89 -24.99 -5.66
CA ASN A 323 29.25 -24.44 -4.47
C ASN A 323 30.25 -23.53 -3.75
N LEU A 324 29.89 -22.26 -3.57
CA LEU A 324 30.74 -21.28 -2.90
C LEU A 324 30.50 -21.21 -1.39
N LEU A 325 29.45 -21.87 -0.89
CA LEU A 325 29.23 -22.05 0.53
C LEU A 325 30.14 -23.14 1.07
N VAL A 326 30.78 -22.87 2.20
CA VAL A 326 31.57 -23.84 2.93
C VAL A 326 30.64 -24.62 3.86
N ASN A 327 30.89 -25.92 4.04
CA ASN A 327 30.18 -26.75 5.02
C ASN A 327 28.63 -26.61 4.93
N PRO A 328 28.01 -26.86 3.75
CA PRO A 328 26.58 -26.62 3.55
C PRO A 328 25.69 -27.65 4.26
N SER A 329 26.24 -28.81 4.64
CA SER A 329 25.54 -29.93 5.28
C SER A 329 25.81 -30.03 6.79
N GLY A 330 26.78 -29.29 7.32
CA GLY A 330 27.17 -29.38 8.73
C GLY A 330 28.14 -30.52 9.04
N GLU A 331 28.69 -31.22 8.04
CA GLU A 331 29.70 -32.29 8.23
C GLU A 331 30.90 -31.83 9.06
N LEU A 332 31.24 -30.54 9.00
CA LEU A 332 32.29 -29.91 9.81
C LEU A 332 31.71 -29.16 11.02
N GLY A 333 30.59 -29.62 11.57
CA GLY A 333 29.86 -28.91 12.62
C GLY A 333 29.36 -27.56 12.11
N LEU A 334 29.65 -26.48 12.86
CA LEU A 334 29.27 -25.11 12.49
C LEU A 334 30.42 -24.34 11.83
N ASP A 335 31.50 -25.02 11.44
CA ASP A 335 32.66 -24.37 10.84
C ASP A 335 32.29 -23.65 9.53
N GLY A 336 32.84 -22.46 9.35
CA GLY A 336 32.51 -21.56 8.25
C GLY A 336 31.26 -20.71 8.48
N TRP A 337 30.37 -21.06 9.41
CA TRP A 337 29.14 -20.31 9.68
C TRP A 337 29.27 -19.36 10.86
N LYS A 338 28.89 -18.10 10.64
CA LYS A 338 28.81 -17.09 11.71
C LYS A 338 27.40 -17.09 12.31
N GLN A 339 27.26 -17.56 13.54
CA GLN A 339 26.00 -17.46 14.27
C GLN A 339 25.71 -16.00 14.67
N LEU A 340 24.53 -15.51 14.26
CA LEU A 340 24.08 -14.14 14.55
C LEU A 340 23.33 -14.05 15.87
N ASN A 341 22.61 -15.11 16.25
CA ASN A 341 22.02 -15.24 17.57
C ASN A 341 22.90 -16.14 18.45
N ARG A 342 23.40 -15.62 19.57
CA ARG A 342 24.20 -16.38 20.55
C ARG A 342 23.38 -16.96 21.70
N ARG A 343 22.10 -16.60 21.81
CA ARG A 343 21.23 -17.06 22.90
C ARG A 343 20.69 -18.47 22.66
N MET A 344 20.67 -18.91 21.41
CA MET A 344 20.30 -20.27 21.01
C MET A 344 21.33 -20.79 20.02
N SER A 345 21.65 -22.08 20.16
CA SER A 345 22.65 -22.76 19.36
C SER A 345 22.01 -23.56 18.25
N TRP A 346 22.71 -23.63 17.12
CA TRP A 346 22.51 -24.67 16.13
C TRP A 346 23.13 -25.98 16.60
N GLU A 347 22.47 -27.09 16.31
CA GLU A 347 23.02 -28.43 16.45
C GLU A 347 23.18 -29.06 15.05
N VAL A 348 24.13 -29.98 14.91
CA VAL A 348 24.26 -30.80 13.69
C VAL A 348 23.88 -32.21 14.06
N GLU A 349 22.95 -32.77 13.31
CA GLU A 349 22.45 -34.13 13.50
C GLU A 349 22.59 -34.94 12.22
N GLU A 350 22.69 -36.26 12.37
CA GLU A 350 22.54 -37.18 11.24
C GLU A 350 21.10 -37.14 10.74
N SER A 351 20.95 -37.03 9.43
CA SER A 351 19.65 -36.95 8.78
C SER A 351 19.01 -38.33 8.77
N GLU A 352 17.85 -38.46 9.41
CA GLU A 352 17.05 -39.71 9.37
C GLU A 352 16.67 -40.10 7.93
N LEU A 353 16.52 -39.11 7.05
CA LEU A 353 16.25 -39.26 5.63
C LEU A 353 17.28 -38.45 4.82
N PRO A 354 18.45 -39.03 4.51
CA PRO A 354 19.52 -38.33 3.80
C PRO A 354 19.04 -37.78 2.46
N LEU A 355 19.42 -36.54 2.16
CA LEU A 355 19.03 -35.85 0.93
C LEU A 355 19.59 -36.56 -0.32
N ASN A 356 20.80 -37.10 -0.20
CA ASN A 356 21.48 -37.90 -1.23
C ASN A 356 22.60 -38.74 -0.57
N THR A 357 23.36 -39.49 -1.37
CA THR A 357 24.43 -40.38 -0.88
C THR A 357 25.62 -39.65 -0.26
N THR A 358 25.77 -38.35 -0.52
CA THR A 358 26.87 -37.52 0.00
C THR A 358 26.45 -36.59 1.13
N THR A 359 25.15 -36.26 1.25
CA THR A 359 24.63 -35.33 2.25
C THR A 359 23.84 -36.09 3.31
N THR A 360 24.52 -36.41 4.42
CA THR A 360 24.02 -37.27 5.49
C THR A 360 23.74 -36.53 6.80
N THR A 361 24.10 -35.25 6.90
CA THR A 361 23.88 -34.41 8.09
C THR A 361 23.05 -33.16 7.76
N ASN A 362 22.43 -32.57 8.78
CA ASN A 362 21.69 -31.32 8.67
C ASN A 362 21.83 -30.44 9.91
N PHE A 363 21.63 -29.12 9.75
CA PHE A 363 21.52 -28.19 10.85
C PHE A 363 20.12 -28.24 11.47
N VAL A 364 20.06 -28.29 12.80
CA VAL A 364 18.82 -28.33 13.58
C VAL A 364 18.72 -27.06 14.42
N SER A 365 17.59 -26.37 14.29
CA SER A 365 17.27 -25.16 15.05
C SER A 365 16.47 -25.50 16.31
N SER A 366 16.66 -24.70 17.37
CA SER A 366 15.87 -24.81 18.60
C SER A 366 14.49 -24.13 18.48
N PHE A 367 13.76 -24.05 19.59
CA PHE A 367 12.40 -23.49 19.68
C PHE A 367 12.32 -21.95 19.54
N MET A 368 13.46 -21.25 19.57
CA MET A 368 13.57 -19.82 19.25
C MET A 368 14.49 -19.61 18.05
N ASP A 369 14.38 -18.44 17.42
CA ASP A 369 15.10 -18.08 16.19
C ASP A 369 16.60 -18.36 16.27
N CYS A 370 17.04 -19.34 15.49
CA CYS A 370 18.45 -19.63 15.24
C CYS A 370 18.80 -19.04 13.87
N VAL A 371 19.85 -18.21 13.81
CA VAL A 371 20.27 -17.54 12.56
C VAL A 371 21.78 -17.63 12.43
N MET A 372 22.26 -18.07 11.27
CA MET A 372 23.68 -18.06 10.93
C MET A 372 23.89 -17.60 9.49
N VAL A 373 25.08 -17.09 9.19
CA VAL A 373 25.41 -16.46 7.91
C VAL A 373 26.82 -16.83 7.43
N GLN A 374 26.98 -16.90 6.10
CA GLN A 374 28.26 -16.90 5.42
C GLN A 374 28.34 -15.72 4.46
N GLU A 375 29.46 -15.01 4.48
CA GLU A 375 29.74 -13.90 3.56
C GLU A 375 30.72 -14.39 2.49
N VAL A 376 30.26 -14.49 1.25
CA VAL A 376 31.07 -14.95 0.12
C VAL A 376 31.57 -13.73 -0.66
N LYS A 377 32.88 -13.50 -0.63
CA LYS A 377 33.52 -12.40 -1.39
C LYS A 377 33.79 -12.84 -2.83
N LEU A 378 32.81 -12.64 -3.69
CA LEU A 378 32.88 -13.02 -5.10
C LEU A 378 34.09 -12.43 -5.82
N SER A 379 34.53 -11.21 -5.48
CA SER A 379 35.71 -10.57 -6.08
C SER A 379 37.04 -11.31 -5.82
N GLN A 380 37.10 -12.14 -4.77
CA GLN A 380 38.28 -12.95 -4.45
C GLN A 380 38.24 -14.33 -5.13
N LEU A 381 37.04 -14.78 -5.50
CA LEU A 381 36.79 -16.14 -6.01
C LEU A 381 36.60 -16.16 -7.54
N LEU A 382 36.07 -15.08 -8.10
CA LEU A 382 35.90 -14.89 -9.53
C LEU A 382 37.04 -14.00 -10.01
N GLN A 383 38.11 -14.61 -10.54
CA GLN A 383 39.08 -13.84 -11.30
C GLN A 383 38.42 -13.37 -12.59
N PRO A 384 38.60 -12.10 -13.00
CA PRO A 384 38.17 -11.67 -14.32
C PRO A 384 38.92 -12.50 -15.37
N PRO A 385 38.25 -12.87 -16.49
CA PRO A 385 38.88 -13.61 -17.58
C PRO A 385 40.06 -12.89 -18.21
#